data_AF-X1GZ84-F1
#
_entry.id   AF-X1GZ84-F1
#
_cell.length_a   1.000
_cell.length_b   1.000
_cell.length_c   1.000
_cell.angle_alpha   90.00
_cell.angle_beta   90.00
_cell.angle_gamma   90.00
#
_symmetry.space_group_name_H-M   'P 1'
#
loop_
_entity.id
_entity.type
_entity.pdbx_description
1 polymer ?
#
loop_
_entity_poly.entity_id
_entity_poly.type
_entity_poly.pdbx_seq_one_letter_code
_entity_poly.pdbx_strand_id
1 'polypeptide(L)'
;MNVAVFARQDGVWLNEPKRWTTQGDSLELVTDKATDFWQKTHYGFCRDSGHFLGFRTAEAFTAELRVQCNFQDLYDQAGIMVRIDAEHWIKAGIEFSDGRAMLSSVLTNGQSDWATAPYEHDASDFRMRVTVADGV
;
A
#
# COMPACT_ATOMS: atom_id res chain seq x y z
N MET A 1 -11.67 -13.14 -16.84
CA MET A 1 -12.71 -12.41 -16.09
C MET A 1 -12.01 -11.64 -14.98
N ASN A 2 -12.20 -10.32 -14.89
CA ASN A 2 -11.71 -9.55 -13.75
C ASN A 2 -12.56 -9.95 -12.54
N VAL A 3 -11.99 -10.70 -11.60
CA VAL A 3 -12.66 -11.01 -10.34
C VAL A 3 -12.38 -9.86 -9.39
N ALA A 4 -13.45 -9.24 -8.91
CA ALA A 4 -13.47 -8.35 -7.75
C ALA A 4 -12.55 -8.89 -6.65
N VAL A 5 -11.44 -8.19 -6.36
CA VAL A 5 -10.38 -8.75 -5.49
C VAL A 5 -10.91 -8.97 -4.08
N PHE A 6 -11.81 -8.11 -3.59
CA PHE A 6 -12.38 -8.21 -2.26
C PHE A 6 -13.55 -9.20 -2.16
N ALA A 7 -14.06 -9.69 -3.30
CA ALA A 7 -15.00 -10.82 -3.30
C ALA A 7 -14.29 -12.17 -3.11
N ARG A 8 -12.95 -12.20 -3.18
CA ARG A 8 -12.16 -13.40 -2.93
C ARG A 8 -12.01 -13.65 -1.43
N GLN A 9 -12.01 -14.92 -1.04
CA GLN A 9 -11.88 -15.35 0.37
C GLN A 9 -10.46 -15.85 0.72
N ASP A 10 -9.51 -15.78 -0.22
CA ASP A 10 -8.13 -16.26 -0.06
C ASP A 10 -7.12 -15.15 0.25
N GLY A 11 -7.60 -13.94 0.57
CA GLY A 11 -6.75 -12.84 1.05
C GLY A 11 -6.16 -13.14 2.42
N VAL A 12 -4.90 -12.78 2.62
CA VAL A 12 -4.17 -12.98 3.88
C VAL A 12 -3.66 -11.65 4.39
N TRP A 13 -4.02 -11.32 5.62
CA TRP A 13 -3.49 -10.14 6.29
C TRP A 13 -2.05 -10.34 6.74
N LEU A 14 -1.21 -9.37 6.40
CA LEU A 14 -0.01 -9.02 7.16
C LEU A 14 -0.37 -7.81 8.03
N ASN A 15 -0.25 -7.98 9.35
CA ASN A 15 -0.68 -7.00 10.35
C ASN A 15 -2.16 -6.63 10.19
N GLU A 16 -3.06 -7.57 10.48
CA GLU A 16 -4.52 -7.31 10.42
C GLU A 16 -4.89 -6.13 11.35
N PRO A 17 -5.60 -5.10 10.85
CA PRO A 17 -6.04 -3.99 11.68
C PRO A 17 -7.12 -4.44 12.66
N LYS A 18 -7.19 -3.80 13.84
CA LYS A 18 -8.26 -4.10 14.82
C LYS A 18 -9.67 -3.86 14.32
N ARG A 19 -9.84 -3.01 13.29
CA ARG A 19 -11.15 -2.63 12.74
C ARG A 19 -11.07 -2.66 11.23
N TRP A 20 -11.78 -3.61 10.63
CA TRP A 20 -12.04 -3.65 9.20
C TRP A 20 -13.34 -4.39 8.91
N THR A 21 -13.88 -4.19 7.72
CA THR A 21 -15.03 -4.94 7.20
C THR A 21 -14.93 -5.02 5.68
N THR A 22 -15.56 -6.04 5.10
CA THR A 22 -15.75 -6.16 3.65
C THR A 22 -17.22 -6.01 3.31
N GLN A 23 -17.51 -5.25 2.25
CA GLN A 23 -18.87 -5.05 1.75
C GLN A 23 -18.89 -5.24 0.23
N GLY A 24 -19.20 -6.45 -0.23
CA GLY A 24 -19.19 -6.78 -1.65
C GLY A 24 -17.77 -6.73 -2.23
N ASP A 25 -17.46 -5.69 -2.99
CA ASP A 25 -16.13 -5.45 -3.59
C ASP A 25 -15.43 -4.22 -2.98
N SER A 26 -15.68 -3.95 -1.71
CA SER A 26 -14.96 -2.92 -0.95
C SER A 26 -14.39 -3.47 0.35
N LEU A 27 -13.27 -2.87 0.75
CA LEU A 27 -12.64 -3.05 2.04
C LEU A 27 -12.62 -1.70 2.75
N GLU A 28 -13.18 -1.65 3.95
CA GLU A 28 -13.08 -0.51 4.85
C GLU A 28 -12.21 -0.92 6.04
N LEU A 29 -11.24 -0.09 6.41
CA LEU A 29 -10.37 -0.34 7.56
C LEU A 29 -9.99 0.95 8.29
N VAL A 30 -9.58 0.81 9.53
CA VAL A 30 -8.96 1.87 10.34
C VAL A 30 -7.57 1.41 10.74
N THR A 31 -6.57 2.24 10.49
CA THR A 31 -5.18 1.93 10.84
C THR A 31 -5.00 1.88 12.37
N ASP A 32 -4.19 0.94 12.83
CA ASP A 32 -3.65 0.95 14.17
C ASP A 32 -2.53 2.00 14.29
N LYS A 33 -2.30 2.47 15.52
CA LYS A 33 -1.25 3.46 15.79
C LYS A 33 0.15 2.90 15.50
N ALA A 34 1.05 3.77 15.04
CA ALA A 34 2.47 3.49 14.84
C ALA A 34 2.74 2.30 13.90
N THR A 35 2.04 2.28 12.78
CA THR A 35 2.16 1.29 11.71
C THR A 35 2.90 1.88 10.53
N ASP A 36 3.88 1.16 9.96
CA ASP A 36 4.70 1.64 8.85
C ASP A 36 5.42 0.49 8.11
N PHE A 37 5.88 0.77 6.89
CA PHE A 37 6.76 -0.07 6.09
C PHE A 37 7.99 0.74 5.66
N TRP A 38 9.17 0.39 6.18
CA TRP A 38 10.45 1.01 5.82
C TRP A 38 11.63 0.11 6.16
N GLN A 39 12.68 0.12 5.33
CA GLN A 39 13.91 -0.65 5.56
C GLN A 39 15.17 0.22 5.49
N LYS A 40 15.74 0.52 6.67
CA LYS A 40 17.12 0.96 6.93
C LYS A 40 17.52 2.35 6.39
N THR A 41 17.24 2.66 5.13
CA THR A 41 17.74 3.83 4.42
C THR A 41 17.52 5.12 5.21
N HIS A 42 18.58 5.92 5.34
CA HIS A 42 18.65 7.20 6.07
C HIS A 42 18.35 7.13 7.59
N TYR A 43 17.25 6.50 8.01
CA TYR A 43 16.78 6.51 9.38
C TYR A 43 17.34 5.40 10.28
N GLY A 44 17.95 4.37 9.71
CA GLY A 44 18.59 3.26 10.45
C GLY A 44 17.64 2.27 11.10
N PHE A 45 16.32 2.48 11.03
CA PHE A 45 15.32 1.56 11.56
C PHE A 45 14.66 0.70 10.49
N CYS A 46 14.06 -0.41 10.93
CA CYS A 46 13.21 -1.28 10.12
C CYS A 46 11.78 -1.24 10.67
N ARG A 47 10.79 -1.13 9.80
CA ARG A 47 9.35 -1.21 10.09
C ARG A 47 8.69 -2.12 9.08
N ASP A 48 7.93 -3.07 9.58
CA ASP A 48 7.15 -4.04 8.79
C ASP A 48 5.78 -4.25 9.46
N SER A 49 5.22 -3.17 10.02
CA SER A 49 4.03 -3.16 10.86
C SER A 49 2.80 -2.54 10.20
N GLY A 50 2.93 -2.02 8.97
CA GLY A 50 1.82 -1.51 8.17
C GLY A 50 0.79 -2.59 7.82
N HIS A 51 -0.45 -2.19 7.60
CA HIS A 51 -1.54 -3.10 7.24
C HIS A 51 -1.47 -3.47 5.77
N PHE A 52 -1.48 -4.77 5.46
CA PHE A 52 -1.49 -5.26 4.08
C PHE A 52 -2.40 -6.48 3.94
N LEU A 53 -3.46 -6.35 3.15
CA LEU A 53 -4.27 -7.50 2.71
C LEU A 53 -3.71 -8.02 1.39
N GLY A 54 -2.95 -9.10 1.45
CA GLY A 54 -2.28 -9.69 0.29
C GLY A 54 -3.10 -10.81 -0.35
N PHE A 55 -3.07 -10.86 -1.67
CA PHE A 55 -3.63 -11.98 -2.45
C PHE A 55 -2.50 -12.63 -3.24
N ARG A 56 -2.40 -13.96 -3.19
CA ARG A 56 -1.42 -14.68 -4.02
C ARG A 56 -1.76 -14.50 -5.49
N THR A 57 -0.72 -14.28 -6.29
CA THR A 57 -0.79 -14.08 -7.74
C THR A 57 0.08 -15.10 -8.45
N ALA A 58 -0.08 -15.20 -9.77
CA ALA A 58 0.95 -15.78 -10.64
C ALA A 58 2.17 -14.84 -10.73
N GLU A 59 3.22 -15.30 -11.42
CA GLU A 59 4.45 -14.52 -11.66
C GLU A 59 4.19 -13.18 -12.38
N ALA A 60 3.20 -13.15 -13.27
CA ALA A 60 2.75 -11.94 -13.93
C ALA A 60 1.29 -11.63 -13.59
N PHE A 61 1.00 -10.36 -13.31
CA PHE A 61 -0.35 -9.91 -12.99
C PHE A 61 -0.52 -8.40 -13.24
N THR A 62 -1.78 -7.98 -13.32
CA THR A 62 -2.16 -6.57 -13.17
C THR A 62 -3.20 -6.49 -12.06
N ALA A 63 -3.00 -5.55 -11.14
CA ALA A 63 -3.96 -5.26 -10.08
C ALA A 63 -4.35 -3.77 -10.15
N GLU A 64 -5.62 -3.50 -9.91
CA GLU A 64 -6.17 -2.16 -9.84
C GLU A 64 -6.97 -2.00 -8.58
N LEU A 65 -6.88 -0.82 -7.96
CA LEU A 65 -7.71 -0.46 -6.82
C LEU A 65 -8.09 1.01 -6.85
N ARG A 66 -9.24 1.32 -6.26
CA ARG A 66 -9.64 2.69 -5.91
C ARG A 66 -9.39 2.87 -4.42
N VAL A 67 -8.67 3.93 -4.05
CA VAL A 67 -8.48 4.33 -2.66
C VAL A 67 -9.41 5.50 -2.38
N GLN A 68 -10.14 5.41 -1.27
CA GLN A 68 -10.85 6.53 -0.70
C GLN A 68 -10.37 6.70 0.75
N CYS A 69 -9.77 7.84 1.07
CA CYS A 69 -9.13 8.07 2.36
C CYS A 69 -9.22 9.54 2.76
N ASN A 70 -9.34 9.81 4.05
CA ASN A 70 -9.25 11.16 4.59
C ASN A 70 -7.92 11.30 5.33
N PHE A 71 -6.87 11.69 4.61
CA PHE A 71 -5.54 11.92 5.16
C PHE A 71 -5.56 13.16 6.07
N GLN A 72 -5.13 13.01 7.32
CA GLN A 72 -5.21 14.09 8.32
C GLN A 72 -3.87 14.34 9.01
N ASP A 73 -3.13 13.28 9.30
CA ASP A 73 -1.92 13.33 10.11
C ASP A 73 -0.66 13.12 9.27
N LEU A 74 0.46 13.66 9.77
CA LEU A 74 1.76 13.49 9.15
C LEU A 74 2.12 11.99 9.03
N TYR A 75 2.46 11.57 7.82
CA TYR A 75 2.76 10.20 7.39
C TYR A 75 1.57 9.26 7.26
N ASP A 76 0.34 9.78 7.21
CA ASP A 76 -0.80 8.98 6.75
C ASP A 76 -0.55 8.47 5.33
N GLN A 77 -0.75 7.18 5.12
CA GLN A 77 -0.44 6.48 3.87
C GLN A 77 -1.57 5.53 3.47
N ALA A 78 -1.95 5.52 2.21
CA ALA A 78 -2.86 4.53 1.64
C ALA A 78 -2.57 4.32 0.15
N GLY A 79 -2.70 3.08 -0.33
CA GLY A 79 -2.32 2.75 -1.69
C GLY A 79 -2.27 1.25 -1.96
N ILE A 80 -1.34 0.86 -2.83
CA ILE A 80 -1.12 -0.52 -3.28
C ILE A 80 0.25 -1.02 -2.83
N MET A 81 0.35 -2.32 -2.54
CA MET A 81 1.61 -3.00 -2.24
C MET A 81 1.76 -4.27 -3.09
N VAL A 82 2.98 -4.52 -3.54
CA VAL A 82 3.44 -5.81 -4.07
C VAL A 82 4.53 -6.32 -3.15
N ARG A 83 4.43 -7.57 -2.71
CA ARG A 83 5.31 -8.11 -1.66
C ARG A 83 5.71 -9.54 -1.96
N ILE A 84 7.01 -9.80 -1.87
CA ILE A 84 7.61 -11.14 -1.87
C ILE A 84 7.88 -11.56 -0.42
N ASP A 85 8.57 -10.71 0.34
CA ASP A 85 8.90 -10.94 1.75
C ASP A 85 9.15 -9.60 2.50
N ALA A 86 9.72 -9.64 3.70
CA ALA A 86 9.96 -8.45 4.54
C ALA A 86 11.07 -7.53 4.04
N GLU A 87 11.95 -8.01 3.17
CA GLU A 87 13.07 -7.26 2.59
C GLU A 87 12.88 -6.99 1.09
N HIS A 88 11.85 -7.57 0.45
CA HIS A 88 11.54 -7.39 -0.96
C HIS A 88 10.06 -7.04 -1.19
N TRP A 89 9.78 -5.74 -1.37
CA TRP A 89 8.42 -5.23 -1.59
C TRP A 89 8.42 -3.85 -2.22
N ILE A 90 7.29 -3.47 -2.83
CA ILE A 90 7.00 -2.11 -3.28
C ILE A 90 5.72 -1.65 -2.58
N LYS A 91 5.70 -0.43 -2.05
CA LYS A 91 4.45 0.28 -1.71
C LYS A 91 4.36 1.54 -2.57
N ALA A 92 3.17 1.89 -3.01
CA ALA A 92 2.92 3.13 -3.71
C ALA A 92 1.53 3.66 -3.37
N GLY A 93 1.35 4.97 -3.36
CA GLY A 93 0.08 5.60 -3.04
C GLY A 93 0.21 7.07 -2.73
N ILE A 94 -0.78 7.57 -2.00
CA ILE A 94 -0.70 8.89 -1.40
C ILE A 94 -0.10 8.76 -0.01
N GLU A 95 0.83 9.65 0.28
CA GLU A 95 1.42 9.87 1.60
C GLU A 95 1.25 11.35 1.96
N PHE A 96 0.77 11.61 3.18
CA PHE A 96 0.67 12.98 3.66
C PHE A 96 1.97 13.39 4.34
N SER A 97 2.75 14.26 3.69
CA SER A 97 4.02 14.73 4.21
C SER A 97 4.25 16.20 3.84
N ASP A 98 5.09 16.89 4.61
CA ASP A 98 5.39 18.31 4.41
C ASP A 98 4.15 19.22 4.33
N GLY A 99 3.07 18.83 5.02
CA GLY A 99 1.80 19.57 5.06
C GLY A 99 0.93 19.44 3.81
N ARG A 100 1.22 18.49 2.92
CA ARG A 100 0.45 18.26 1.69
C ARG A 100 0.37 16.78 1.30
N ALA A 101 -0.53 16.47 0.38
CA ALA A 101 -0.58 15.15 -0.25
C ALA A 101 0.58 15.00 -1.25
N MET A 102 1.27 13.87 -1.15
CA MET A 102 2.39 13.48 -2.00
C MET A 102 2.07 12.16 -2.68
N LEU A 103 2.36 12.06 -3.98
CA LEU A 103 2.42 10.78 -4.67
C LEU A 103 3.75 10.15 -4.33
N SER A 104 3.70 8.99 -3.66
CA SER A 104 4.84 8.35 -3.02
C SER A 104 4.98 6.91 -3.51
N SER A 105 6.21 6.48 -3.76
CA SER A 105 6.54 5.08 -4.01
C SER A 105 7.83 4.70 -3.32
N VAL A 106 7.82 3.57 -2.61
CA VAL A 106 9.02 2.98 -2.00
C VAL A 106 9.24 1.61 -2.60
N LEU A 107 10.38 1.41 -3.24
CA LEU A 107 10.88 0.10 -3.65
C LEU A 107 11.90 -0.37 -2.63
N THR A 108 11.67 -1.54 -2.06
CA THR A 108 12.53 -2.13 -1.06
C THR A 108 13.16 -3.40 -1.60
N ASN A 109 14.48 -3.39 -1.70
CA ASN A 109 15.32 -4.54 -2.05
C ASN A 109 16.49 -4.61 -1.05
N GLY A 110 16.23 -5.21 0.11
CA GLY A 110 17.09 -5.16 1.31
C GLY A 110 17.12 -3.80 2.02
N GLN A 111 16.97 -2.72 1.28
CA GLN A 111 16.90 -1.31 1.71
C GLN A 111 15.82 -0.59 0.90
N SER A 112 15.18 0.41 1.52
CA SER A 112 14.11 1.21 0.89
C SER A 112 14.68 2.36 0.05
N ASP A 113 14.25 2.45 -1.19
CA ASP A 113 14.45 3.59 -2.09
C ASP A 113 13.11 4.31 -2.27
N TRP A 114 13.07 5.62 -1.96
CA TRP A 114 11.85 6.40 -1.91
C TRP A 114 11.86 7.52 -2.95
N ALA A 115 10.86 7.50 -3.82
CA ALA A 115 10.56 8.59 -4.74
C ALA A 115 9.22 9.24 -4.37
N THR A 116 9.18 10.56 -4.38
CA THR A 116 7.99 11.33 -4.03
C THR A 116 7.87 12.62 -4.83
N ALA A 117 6.64 13.04 -5.10
CA ALA A 117 6.34 14.31 -5.73
C ALA A 117 4.99 14.87 -5.22
N PRO A 118 4.80 16.19 -5.22
CA PRO A 118 3.50 16.81 -5.05
C PRO A 118 2.38 16.14 -5.83
N TYR A 119 1.29 15.75 -5.15
CA TYR A 119 0.06 15.34 -5.82
C TYR A 119 -0.89 16.54 -5.89
N GLU A 120 -1.19 16.99 -7.11
CA GLU A 120 -1.95 18.23 -7.38
C GLU A 120 -3.44 17.96 -7.71
N HIS A 121 -3.91 16.75 -7.41
CA HIS A 121 -5.30 16.34 -7.62
C HIS A 121 -5.97 15.97 -6.29
N ASP A 122 -7.24 15.57 -6.35
CA ASP A 122 -7.97 15.11 -5.18
C ASP A 122 -7.33 13.86 -4.59
N ALA A 123 -6.66 14.03 -3.45
CA ALA A 123 -6.03 12.96 -2.70
C ALA A 123 -7.03 12.04 -2.00
N SER A 124 -8.28 12.48 -1.81
CA SER A 124 -9.28 11.72 -1.06
C SER A 124 -9.91 10.57 -1.86
N ASP A 125 -9.77 10.58 -3.18
CA ASP A 125 -10.35 9.59 -4.08
C ASP A 125 -9.49 9.42 -5.35
N PHE A 126 -8.71 8.35 -5.40
CA PHE A 126 -7.80 8.09 -6.51
C PHE A 126 -7.77 6.61 -6.89
N ARG A 127 -7.24 6.32 -8.09
CA ARG A 127 -7.05 4.96 -8.57
C ARG A 127 -5.57 4.66 -8.76
N MET A 128 -5.22 3.42 -8.47
CA MET A 128 -3.89 2.88 -8.70
C MET A 128 -3.98 1.64 -9.55
N ARG A 129 -2.96 1.45 -10.40
CA ARG A 129 -2.73 0.22 -11.16
C ARG A 129 -1.27 -0.17 -10.99
N VAL A 130 -1.02 -1.44 -10.73
CA VAL A 130 0.31 -2.04 -10.78
C VAL A 130 0.29 -3.21 -11.75
N THR A 131 1.34 -3.34 -12.54
CA THR A 131 1.57 -4.49 -13.42
C THR A 131 2.96 -5.02 -13.12
N VAL A 132 3.03 -6.32 -12.83
CA VAL A 132 4.28 -7.08 -12.73
C VAL A 132 4.30 -8.08 -13.86
N ALA A 133 5.38 -8.10 -14.64
CA ALA A 133 5.57 -8.98 -15.78
C ALA A 133 7.07 -9.18 -16.04
N ASP A 134 7.42 -10.24 -16.77
CA ASP A 134 8.76 -10.48 -17.31
C ASP A 134 9.91 -10.52 -16.27
N GLY A 135 9.62 -10.96 -15.04
CA GLY A 135 10.63 -11.22 -14.01
C GLY A 135 11.19 -9.97 -13.31
N VAL A 136 10.47 -8.84 -13.39
CA VAL A 136 10.74 -7.61 -12.61
C VAL A 136 10.27 -7.75 -11.17
#